data_AF-A0A7V9FQA5-F1
#
_entry.id   AF-A0A7V9FQA5-F1
#
_cell.length_a   1.000
_cell.length_b   1.000
_cell.length_c   1.000
_cell.angle_alpha   90.00
_cell.angle_beta   90.00
_cell.angle_gamma   90.00
#
_symmetry.space_group_name_H-M   'P 1'
#
loop_
_entity.id
_entity.type
_entity.pdbx_description
1 polymer ?
#
loop_
_entity_poly.entity_id
_entity_poly.type
_entity_poly.pdbx_seq_one_letter_code
_entity_poly.pdbx_strand_id
1 'polypeptide(L)'
;MSVTAVLTPAEFEERLARYLYERSEEGRAVRVGEKETSEQAAIVERYRDLFTPAQLDGLREAEEGAPSDDRELLYRLRKTCESGIVAAELAAREDELENRILAARLRWGGEELPLRTAQAKLAVLPVYRDRDELGELYNAENATFNEDRLELLTASEELESELSGVADAIERNAEEKGISLHELERVLDATSRASADAYERLRGSWFEKLLGPEREAVPSSNHTSYLRRLSPLADTYTKERSVPVCVETLRLLGFDIENIPGIRLDLDDRPQKSPRACVIASDPPGEVHLITRAQGGLHDYQAFLHEAGHALHYAGCNPELPYTFRRLSRDHALTEIYSYIVEAISREPAWHAEHFGLSGEQAAENAEA
;
A
#
# COMPACT_ATOMS: atom_id res chain seq x y z
N MET A 1 -20.58 2.91 -35.15
CA MET A 1 -20.26 2.82 -33.71
C MET A 1 -21.07 1.67 -33.16
N SER A 2 -20.42 0.58 -32.77
CA SER A 2 -21.11 -0.52 -32.09
C SER A 2 -21.61 0.04 -30.77
N VAL A 3 -22.92 0.02 -30.52
CA VAL A 3 -23.45 0.35 -29.20
C VAL A 3 -22.92 -0.73 -28.27
N THR A 4 -22.01 -0.38 -27.37
CA THR A 4 -21.56 -1.28 -26.31
C THR A 4 -22.80 -1.70 -25.51
N ALA A 5 -23.05 -2.99 -25.41
CA ALA A 5 -24.20 -3.48 -24.66
C ALA A 5 -23.99 -3.20 -23.17
N VAL A 6 -24.99 -2.60 -22.51
CA VAL A 6 -25.01 -2.43 -21.06
C VAL A 6 -25.22 -3.82 -20.43
N LEU A 7 -24.27 -4.23 -19.62
CA LEU A 7 -24.27 -5.49 -18.89
C LEU A 7 -25.21 -5.43 -17.69
N THR A 8 -25.84 -6.55 -17.36
CA THR A 8 -26.50 -6.71 -16.06
C THR A 8 -25.47 -6.63 -14.93
N PRO A 9 -25.87 -6.30 -13.68
CA PRO A 9 -24.93 -6.22 -12.56
C PRO A 9 -24.10 -7.49 -12.35
N ALA A 10 -24.69 -8.67 -12.54
CA ALA A 10 -23.99 -9.95 -12.40
C ALA A 10 -22.95 -10.17 -13.51
N GLU A 11 -23.30 -9.86 -14.77
CA GLU A 11 -22.35 -9.94 -15.89
C GLU A 11 -21.23 -8.91 -15.77
N PHE A 12 -21.54 -7.72 -15.26
CA PHE A 12 -20.56 -6.68 -14.95
C PHE A 12 -19.60 -7.16 -13.85
N GLU A 13 -20.09 -7.71 -12.73
CA GLU A 13 -19.26 -8.25 -11.65
C GLU A 13 -18.31 -9.34 -12.15
N GLU A 14 -18.79 -10.28 -12.97
CA GLU A 14 -17.97 -11.37 -13.51
C GLU A 14 -16.84 -10.86 -14.42
N ARG A 15 -17.12 -9.86 -15.26
CA ARG A 15 -16.09 -9.26 -16.12
C ARG A 15 -15.16 -8.34 -15.35
N LEU A 16 -15.67 -7.61 -14.36
CA LEU A 16 -14.90 -6.77 -13.45
C LEU A 16 -13.90 -7.63 -12.65
N ALA A 17 -14.30 -8.82 -12.20
CA ALA A 17 -13.41 -9.75 -11.52
C ALA A 17 -12.21 -10.14 -12.39
N ARG A 18 -12.44 -10.46 -13.67
CA ARG A 18 -11.37 -10.76 -14.64
C ARG A 18 -10.45 -9.57 -14.88
N TYR A 19 -11.02 -8.37 -15.05
CA TYR A 19 -10.24 -7.14 -15.21
C TYR A 19 -9.34 -6.86 -14.01
N LEU A 20 -9.89 -6.93 -12.79
CA LEU A 20 -9.15 -6.67 -11.55
C LEU A 20 -8.09 -7.74 -11.27
N TYR A 21 -8.36 -9.00 -11.65
CA TYR A 21 -7.37 -10.07 -11.61
C TYR A 21 -6.18 -9.76 -12.52
N GLU A 22 -6.43 -9.48 -13.81
CA GLU A 22 -5.36 -9.17 -14.77
C GLU A 22 -4.55 -7.94 -14.35
N ARG A 23 -5.20 -6.88 -13.86
CA ARG A 23 -4.50 -5.70 -13.34
C ARG A 23 -3.66 -5.99 -12.10
N SER A 24 -4.18 -6.81 -11.19
CA SER A 24 -3.46 -7.21 -9.97
C SER A 24 -2.22 -8.02 -10.32
N GLU A 25 -2.33 -9.00 -11.23
CA GLU A 25 -1.20 -9.84 -11.65
C GLU A 25 -0.16 -9.08 -12.49
N GLU A 26 -0.59 -8.13 -13.33
CA GLU A 26 0.34 -7.24 -14.03
C GLU A 26 1.11 -6.34 -13.06
N GLY A 27 0.40 -5.72 -12.11
CA GLY A 27 1.02 -4.92 -11.06
C GLY A 27 1.96 -5.75 -10.18
N ARG A 28 1.58 -7.00 -9.88
CA ARG A 28 2.43 -7.97 -9.18
C ARG A 28 3.71 -8.20 -9.96
N ALA A 29 3.62 -8.60 -11.24
CA ALA A 29 4.77 -8.96 -12.07
C ALA A 29 5.80 -7.82 -12.18
N VAL A 30 5.34 -6.59 -12.40
CA VAL A 30 6.22 -5.39 -12.38
C VAL A 30 6.83 -5.20 -10.99
N ARG A 31 6.02 -5.27 -9.94
CA ARG A 31 6.47 -5.03 -8.55
C ARG A 31 7.49 -6.06 -8.07
N VAL A 32 7.36 -7.33 -8.47
CA VAL A 32 8.27 -8.40 -8.09
C VAL A 32 9.49 -8.51 -9.00
N GLY A 33 9.63 -7.62 -9.99
CA GLY A 33 10.76 -7.59 -10.92
C GLY A 33 10.73 -8.71 -11.97
N GLU A 34 9.55 -9.26 -12.27
CA GLU A 34 9.36 -10.18 -13.41
C GLU A 34 9.22 -9.41 -14.74
N LYS A 35 8.91 -8.11 -14.68
CA LYS A 35 8.78 -7.20 -15.84
C LYS A 35 9.48 -5.86 -15.58
N GLU A 36 10.11 -5.32 -16.62
CA GLU A 36 10.77 -4.00 -16.58
C GLU A 36 9.83 -2.84 -16.95
N THR A 37 8.74 -3.14 -17.67
CA THR A 37 7.75 -2.17 -18.13
C THR A 37 6.34 -2.63 -17.76
N SER A 38 5.48 -1.67 -17.43
CA SER A 38 4.05 -1.89 -17.20
C SER A 38 3.31 -2.00 -18.54
N GLU A 39 2.33 -2.91 -18.61
CA GLU A 39 1.34 -3.00 -19.69
C GLU A 39 -0.09 -2.72 -19.19
N GLN A 40 -0.22 -2.00 -18.06
CA GLN A 40 -1.52 -1.66 -17.46
C GLN A 40 -2.46 -0.97 -18.44
N ALA A 41 -1.95 -0.01 -19.24
CA ALA A 41 -2.76 0.69 -20.25
C ALA A 41 -3.34 -0.27 -21.30
N ALA A 42 -2.61 -1.32 -21.69
CA ALA A 42 -3.11 -2.32 -22.63
C ALA A 42 -4.21 -3.20 -22.01
N ILE A 43 -4.13 -3.49 -20.71
CA ILE A 43 -5.20 -4.19 -19.98
C ILE A 43 -6.45 -3.30 -19.91
N VAL A 44 -6.28 -2.03 -19.53
CA VAL A 44 -7.37 -1.05 -19.48
C VAL A 44 -8.08 -0.94 -20.82
N GLU A 45 -7.35 -0.83 -21.92
CA GLU A 45 -7.94 -0.74 -23.28
C GLU A 45 -8.75 -2.00 -23.65
N ARG A 46 -8.30 -3.20 -23.26
CA ARG A 46 -9.05 -4.45 -23.50
C ARG A 46 -10.41 -4.48 -22.81
N TYR A 47 -10.54 -3.79 -21.67
CA TYR A 47 -11.73 -3.77 -20.83
C TYR A 47 -12.46 -2.41 -20.86
N ARG A 48 -12.11 -1.53 -21.80
CA ARG A 48 -12.70 -0.18 -21.92
C ARG A 48 -14.23 -0.17 -22.02
N ASP A 49 -14.80 -1.28 -22.49
CA ASP A 49 -16.23 -1.43 -22.68
C ASP A 49 -16.98 -1.69 -21.35
N LEU A 50 -16.28 -2.08 -20.27
CA LEU A 50 -16.82 -2.13 -18.92
C LEU A 50 -17.06 -0.74 -18.34
N PHE A 51 -16.19 0.22 -18.65
CA PHE A 51 -16.16 1.51 -18.00
C PHE A 51 -16.71 2.58 -18.93
N THR A 52 -18.04 2.59 -19.08
CA THR A 52 -18.74 3.56 -19.93
C THR A 52 -19.82 4.30 -19.17
N PRO A 53 -20.18 5.54 -19.55
CA PRO A 53 -21.30 6.26 -18.93
C PRO A 53 -22.61 5.47 -18.96
N ALA A 54 -22.89 4.78 -20.08
CA ALA A 54 -24.08 3.94 -20.21
C ALA A 54 -24.07 2.75 -19.22
N GLN A 55 -22.91 2.15 -18.96
CA GLN A 55 -22.79 1.10 -17.95
C GLN A 55 -22.96 1.66 -16.53
N LEU A 56 -22.38 2.83 -16.25
CA LEU A 56 -22.54 3.51 -14.97
C LEU A 56 -24.01 3.86 -14.69
N ASP A 57 -24.72 4.40 -15.67
CA ASP A 57 -26.15 4.69 -15.58
C ASP A 57 -26.97 3.42 -15.37
N GLY A 58 -26.67 2.34 -16.08
CA GLY A 58 -27.32 1.04 -15.88
C GLY A 58 -27.14 0.47 -14.47
N LEU A 59 -25.95 0.64 -13.87
CA LEU A 59 -25.69 0.24 -12.48
C LEU A 59 -26.41 1.15 -11.49
N ARG A 60 -26.52 2.46 -11.79
CA ARG A 60 -27.28 3.42 -10.97
C ARG A 60 -28.77 3.10 -10.96
N GLU A 61 -29.38 2.84 -12.11
CA GLU A 61 -30.79 2.41 -12.21
C GLU A 61 -31.04 1.09 -11.46
N ALA A 62 -30.10 0.14 -11.56
CA ALA A 62 -30.18 -1.12 -10.82
C ALA A 62 -30.11 -0.89 -9.30
N GLU A 63 -29.20 -0.03 -8.83
CA GLU A 63 -29.07 0.32 -7.40
C GLU A 63 -30.35 0.97 -6.86
N GLU A 64 -30.93 1.93 -7.58
CA GLU A 64 -32.14 2.65 -7.18
C GLU A 64 -33.38 1.75 -7.12
N GLY A 65 -33.46 0.76 -8.01
CA GLY A 65 -34.56 -0.21 -8.08
C GLY A 65 -34.44 -1.41 -7.15
N ALA A 66 -33.29 -1.59 -6.47
CA ALA A 66 -33.00 -2.80 -5.71
C ALA A 66 -33.58 -2.80 -4.29
N PRO A 67 -33.88 -4.00 -3.72
CA PRO A 67 -34.12 -4.17 -2.30
C PRO A 67 -32.93 -3.71 -1.45
N SER A 68 -33.17 -3.41 -0.16
CA SER A 68 -32.14 -2.92 0.75
C SER A 68 -30.91 -3.83 0.87
N ASP A 69 -31.10 -5.16 0.78
CA ASP A 69 -30.03 -6.14 0.98
C ASP A 69 -29.05 -6.19 -0.21
N ASP A 70 -29.53 -5.91 -1.42
CA ASP A 70 -28.71 -5.92 -2.65
C ASP A 70 -28.06 -4.55 -2.94
N ARG A 71 -28.58 -3.50 -2.30
CA ARG A 71 -28.18 -2.12 -2.57
C ARG A 71 -26.70 -1.85 -2.30
N GLU A 72 -26.14 -2.44 -1.25
CA GLU A 72 -24.71 -2.27 -0.92
C GLU A 72 -23.80 -2.92 -1.98
N LEU A 73 -24.18 -4.07 -2.52
CA LEU A 73 -23.44 -4.72 -3.60
C LEU A 73 -23.46 -3.83 -4.85
N LEU A 74 -24.63 -3.36 -5.25
CA LEU A 74 -24.82 -2.52 -6.43
C LEU A 74 -24.11 -1.17 -6.28
N TYR A 75 -24.15 -0.58 -5.10
CA TYR A 75 -23.41 0.64 -4.77
C TYR A 75 -21.91 0.46 -5.03
N ARG A 76 -21.31 -0.62 -4.53
CA ARG A 76 -19.87 -0.90 -4.74
C ARG A 76 -19.53 -1.17 -6.19
N LEU A 77 -20.38 -1.89 -6.93
CA LEU A 77 -20.21 -2.08 -8.38
C LEU A 77 -20.29 -0.76 -9.13
N ARG A 78 -21.29 0.09 -8.84
CA ARG A 78 -21.46 1.41 -9.43
C ARG A 78 -20.26 2.30 -9.15
N LYS A 79 -19.82 2.41 -7.90
CA LYS A 79 -18.63 3.18 -7.52
C LYS A 79 -17.35 2.65 -8.16
N THR A 80 -17.21 1.33 -8.28
CA THR A 80 -16.07 0.75 -9.01
C THR A 80 -16.13 1.04 -10.51
N CYS A 81 -17.32 1.08 -11.10
CA CYS A 81 -17.50 1.52 -12.49
C CYS A 81 -17.14 3.00 -12.67
N GLU A 82 -17.58 3.86 -11.74
CA GLU A 82 -17.28 5.29 -11.69
C GLU A 82 -15.76 5.54 -11.67
N SER A 83 -15.04 4.98 -10.69
CA SER A 83 -13.57 5.08 -10.62
C SER A 83 -12.88 4.41 -11.80
N GLY A 84 -13.48 3.35 -12.36
CA GLY A 84 -12.96 2.67 -13.54
C GLY A 84 -13.04 3.51 -14.81
N ILE A 85 -14.04 4.39 -14.96
CA ILE A 85 -14.11 5.36 -16.07
C ILE A 85 -12.97 6.37 -15.95
N VAL A 86 -12.74 6.91 -14.74
CA VAL A 86 -11.64 7.84 -14.46
C VAL A 86 -10.29 7.19 -14.76
N ALA A 87 -10.07 5.98 -14.24
CA ALA A 87 -8.84 5.24 -14.49
C ALA A 87 -8.66 4.93 -15.97
N ALA A 88 -9.73 4.60 -16.71
CA ALA A 88 -9.65 4.32 -18.13
C ALA A 88 -9.24 5.56 -18.96
N GLU A 89 -9.78 6.73 -18.61
CA GLU A 89 -9.46 7.99 -19.27
C GLU A 89 -8.01 8.43 -19.02
N LEU A 90 -7.51 8.20 -17.80
CA LEU A 90 -6.17 8.66 -17.40
C LEU A 90 -5.04 7.64 -17.64
N ALA A 91 -5.36 6.37 -17.88
CA ALA A 91 -4.40 5.26 -17.91
C ALA A 91 -3.18 5.50 -18.81
N ALA A 92 -3.38 6.05 -20.02
CA ALA A 92 -2.26 6.30 -20.93
C ALA A 92 -1.29 7.37 -20.40
N ARG A 93 -1.81 8.45 -19.80
CA ARG A 93 -1.01 9.55 -19.24
C ARG A 93 -0.32 9.10 -17.93
N GLU A 94 -1.00 8.31 -17.12
CA GLU A 94 -0.43 7.71 -15.90
C GLU A 94 0.71 6.74 -16.22
N ASP A 95 0.52 5.83 -17.18
CA ASP A 95 1.54 4.85 -17.58
C ASP A 95 2.74 5.55 -18.24
N GLU A 96 2.52 6.60 -19.05
CA GLU A 96 3.61 7.44 -19.58
C GLU A 96 4.41 8.13 -18.46
N LEU A 97 3.74 8.72 -17.47
CA LEU A 97 4.40 9.35 -16.33
C LEU A 97 5.16 8.32 -15.47
N GLU A 98 4.58 7.16 -15.19
CA GLU A 98 5.27 6.09 -14.45
C GLU A 98 6.55 5.65 -15.19
N ASN A 99 6.46 5.44 -16.50
CA ASN A 99 7.61 5.07 -17.33
C ASN A 99 8.69 6.17 -17.35
N ARG A 100 8.32 7.46 -17.38
CA ARG A 100 9.26 8.58 -17.22
C ARG A 100 9.96 8.56 -15.87
N ILE A 101 9.23 8.35 -14.77
CA ILE A 101 9.79 8.27 -13.41
C ILE A 101 10.73 7.06 -13.28
N LEU A 102 10.35 5.91 -13.86
CA LEU A 102 11.19 4.71 -13.93
C LEU A 102 12.50 4.95 -14.70
N ALA A 103 12.45 5.75 -15.76
CA ALA A 103 13.61 6.12 -16.57
C ALA A 103 14.50 7.20 -15.91
N ALA A 104 13.99 7.96 -14.94
CA ALA A 104 14.73 9.06 -14.29
C ALA A 104 16.01 8.59 -13.60
N ARG A 105 17.07 9.40 -13.70
CA ARG A 105 18.41 9.12 -13.16
C ARG A 105 18.96 10.37 -12.47
N LEU A 106 19.72 10.17 -11.39
CA LEU A 106 20.51 11.23 -10.73
C LEU A 106 21.97 10.82 -10.61
N ARG A 107 22.87 11.80 -10.39
CA ARG A 107 24.29 11.55 -10.16
C ARG A 107 24.66 11.78 -8.70
N TRP A 108 25.30 10.80 -8.07
CA TRP A 108 25.78 10.89 -6.70
C TRP A 108 27.02 10.02 -6.51
N GLY A 109 28.05 10.52 -5.81
CA GLY A 109 29.29 9.77 -5.57
C GLY A 109 30.07 9.38 -6.85
N GLY A 110 29.88 10.11 -7.96
CA GLY A 110 30.49 9.79 -9.25
C GLY A 110 29.76 8.69 -10.05
N GLU A 111 28.68 8.14 -9.52
CA GLU A 111 27.83 7.15 -10.17
C GLU A 111 26.53 7.79 -10.67
N GLU A 112 25.91 7.19 -11.68
CA GLU A 112 24.56 7.51 -12.14
C GLU A 112 23.59 6.44 -11.64
N LEU A 113 22.53 6.85 -10.95
CA LEU A 113 21.62 5.97 -10.23
C LEU A 113 20.18 6.16 -10.71
N PRO A 114 19.40 5.08 -10.94
CA PRO A 114 17.94 5.15 -11.03
C PRO A 114 17.34 5.87 -9.82
N LEU A 115 16.34 6.71 -10.05
CA LEU A 115 15.68 7.47 -8.98
C LEU A 115 15.13 6.54 -7.88
N ARG A 116 14.53 5.40 -8.25
CA ARG A 116 14.09 4.34 -7.31
C ARG A 116 15.24 3.74 -6.50
N THR A 117 16.41 3.56 -7.11
CA THR A 117 17.61 3.04 -6.43
C THR A 117 18.17 4.06 -5.44
N ALA A 118 18.21 5.34 -5.81
CA ALA A 118 18.61 6.42 -4.90
C ALA A 118 17.70 6.48 -3.67
N GLN A 119 16.38 6.40 -3.87
CA GLN A 119 15.40 6.35 -2.76
C GLN A 119 15.66 5.17 -1.82
N ALA A 120 15.89 3.97 -2.37
CA ALA A 120 16.16 2.77 -1.58
C ALA A 120 17.49 2.88 -0.80
N LYS A 121 18.53 3.50 -1.39
CA LYS A 121 19.82 3.72 -0.71
C LYS A 121 19.69 4.57 0.56
N LEU A 122 18.76 5.54 0.62
CA LEU A 122 18.54 6.37 1.82
C LEU A 122 18.24 5.57 3.09
N ALA A 123 17.62 4.40 2.97
CA ALA A 123 17.32 3.53 4.10
C ALA A 123 18.58 2.91 4.73
N VAL A 124 19.65 2.70 3.96
CA VAL A 124 20.81 1.90 4.35
C VAL A 124 22.12 2.69 4.42
N LEU A 125 22.14 3.92 3.91
CA LEU A 125 23.32 4.79 3.98
C LEU A 125 23.62 5.19 5.43
N PRO A 126 24.78 4.84 6.00
CA PRO A 126 25.05 5.01 7.44
C PRO A 126 25.42 6.44 7.82
N VAL A 127 26.04 7.19 6.91
CA VAL A 127 26.53 8.55 7.18
C VAL A 127 25.38 9.55 7.08
N TYR A 128 25.20 10.38 8.11
CA TYR A 128 24.13 11.39 8.18
C TYR A 128 24.17 12.35 6.99
N ARG A 129 25.33 12.95 6.72
CA ARG A 129 25.51 13.91 5.63
C ARG A 129 25.28 13.31 4.25
N ASP A 130 25.73 12.08 4.02
CA ASP A 130 25.51 11.37 2.76
C ASP A 130 24.02 11.14 2.49
N ARG A 131 23.23 10.82 3.53
CA ARG A 131 21.77 10.72 3.42
C ARG A 131 21.14 12.06 3.06
N ASP A 132 21.60 13.16 3.66
CA ASP A 132 21.11 14.49 3.33
C ASP A 132 21.43 14.86 1.88
N GLU A 133 22.69 14.70 1.46
CA GLU A 133 23.11 15.01 0.09
C GLU A 133 22.34 14.19 -0.95
N LEU A 134 22.28 12.86 -0.78
CA LEU A 134 21.53 12.01 -1.71
C LEU A 134 20.03 12.32 -1.67
N GLY A 135 19.50 12.62 -0.48
CA GLY A 135 18.08 12.92 -0.28
C GLY A 135 17.67 14.24 -0.94
N GLU A 136 18.51 15.27 -0.85
CA GLU A 136 18.32 16.54 -1.55
C GLU A 136 18.32 16.35 -3.07
N LEU A 137 19.28 15.60 -3.61
CA LEU A 137 19.34 15.28 -5.05
C LEU A 137 18.10 14.47 -5.49
N TYR A 138 17.72 13.46 -4.71
CA TYR A 138 16.52 12.67 -4.96
C TYR A 138 15.27 13.54 -4.95
N ASN A 139 15.09 14.39 -3.94
CA ASN A 139 13.92 15.25 -3.80
C ASN A 139 13.84 16.27 -4.93
N ALA A 140 14.98 16.87 -5.33
CA ALA A 140 15.04 17.81 -6.43
C ALA A 140 14.63 17.16 -7.76
N GLU A 141 15.20 15.99 -8.09
CA GLU A 141 14.84 15.25 -9.30
C GLU A 141 13.39 14.78 -9.26
N ASN A 142 12.94 14.22 -8.13
CA ASN A 142 11.57 13.74 -7.97
C ASN A 142 10.54 14.88 -8.06
N ALA A 143 10.88 16.08 -7.62
CA ALA A 143 10.01 17.26 -7.67
C ALA A 143 9.78 17.77 -9.10
N THR A 144 10.64 17.43 -10.07
CA THR A 144 10.44 17.81 -11.48
C THR A 144 9.16 17.23 -12.08
N PHE A 145 8.64 16.13 -11.51
CA PHE A 145 7.40 15.48 -11.92
C PHE A 145 6.16 16.00 -11.19
N ASN A 146 6.28 17.01 -10.31
CA ASN A 146 5.15 17.49 -9.52
C ASN A 146 4.08 18.17 -10.36
N GLU A 147 4.45 18.87 -11.44
CA GLU A 147 3.49 19.47 -12.36
C GLU A 147 2.70 18.39 -13.10
N ASP A 148 3.36 17.35 -13.62
CA ASP A 148 2.69 16.22 -14.27
C ASP A 148 1.73 15.51 -13.29
N ARG A 149 2.14 15.29 -12.04
CA ARG A 149 1.30 14.67 -10.99
C ARG A 149 0.10 15.54 -10.64
N LEU A 150 0.30 16.86 -10.52
CA LEU A 150 -0.78 17.80 -10.22
C LEU A 150 -1.80 17.82 -11.37
N GLU A 151 -1.35 17.81 -12.62
CA GLU A 151 -2.22 17.79 -13.80
C GLU A 151 -3.09 16.52 -13.83
N LEU A 152 -2.51 15.35 -13.51
CA LEU A 152 -3.25 14.10 -13.41
C LEU A 152 -4.26 14.10 -12.25
N LEU A 153 -3.84 14.58 -11.07
CA LEU A 153 -4.73 14.69 -9.91
C LEU A 153 -5.91 15.63 -10.20
N THR A 154 -5.65 16.80 -10.79
CA THR A 154 -6.72 17.74 -11.17
C THR A 154 -7.67 17.12 -12.18
N ALA A 155 -7.15 16.44 -13.21
CA ALA A 155 -8.00 15.76 -14.20
C ALA A 155 -8.84 14.64 -13.56
N SER A 156 -8.29 13.89 -12.60
CA SER A 156 -9.03 12.86 -11.85
C SER A 156 -10.17 13.49 -11.05
N GLU A 157 -9.89 14.55 -10.28
CA GLU A 157 -10.89 15.23 -9.45
C GLU A 157 -12.01 15.88 -10.27
N GLU A 158 -11.69 16.44 -11.43
CA GLU A 158 -12.68 17.00 -12.38
C GLU A 158 -13.61 15.90 -12.91
N LEU A 159 -13.06 14.76 -13.34
CA LEU A 159 -13.83 13.62 -13.84
C LEU A 159 -14.69 12.99 -12.75
N GLU A 160 -14.14 12.78 -11.54
CA GLU A 160 -14.89 12.27 -10.39
C GLU A 160 -16.04 13.19 -10.01
N SER A 161 -15.81 14.51 -10.03
CA SER A 161 -16.85 15.51 -9.81
C SER A 161 -17.96 15.43 -10.85
N GLU A 162 -17.63 15.28 -12.13
CA GLU A 162 -18.61 15.19 -13.22
C GLU A 162 -19.44 13.91 -13.10
N LEU A 163 -18.80 12.76 -12.92
CA LEU A 163 -19.45 11.44 -12.92
C LEU A 163 -20.35 11.24 -11.69
N SER A 164 -19.90 11.70 -10.52
CA SER A 164 -20.67 11.60 -9.27
C SER A 164 -21.76 12.67 -9.15
N GLY A 165 -21.61 13.81 -9.86
CA GLY A 165 -22.48 14.98 -9.72
C GLY A 165 -22.27 15.77 -8.42
N VAL A 166 -21.27 15.43 -7.63
CA VAL A 166 -20.94 16.08 -6.35
C VAL A 166 -19.62 16.80 -6.52
N ALA A 167 -19.60 18.13 -6.43
CA ALA A 167 -18.37 18.92 -6.66
C ALA A 167 -17.37 18.85 -5.49
N ASP A 168 -17.86 18.77 -4.26
CA ASP A 168 -17.02 18.74 -3.07
C ASP A 168 -16.40 17.35 -2.85
N ALA A 169 -15.07 17.27 -2.96
CA ALA A 169 -14.33 16.03 -2.73
C ALA A 169 -14.49 15.48 -1.31
N ILE A 170 -14.72 16.35 -0.30
CA ILE A 170 -14.97 15.95 1.08
C ILE A 170 -16.31 15.24 1.18
N GLU A 171 -17.35 15.78 0.53
CA GLU A 171 -18.67 15.18 0.47
C GLU A 171 -18.63 13.81 -0.24
N ARG A 172 -17.96 13.73 -1.41
CA ARG A 172 -17.75 12.47 -2.14
C ARG A 172 -17.10 11.40 -1.27
N ASN A 173 -15.99 11.73 -0.62
CA ASN A 173 -15.25 10.78 0.19
C ASN A 173 -16.00 10.39 1.48
N ALA A 174 -16.74 11.32 2.10
CA ALA A 174 -17.55 11.03 3.29
C ALA A 174 -18.71 10.08 2.97
N GLU A 175 -19.36 10.27 1.82
CA GLU A 175 -20.42 9.40 1.31
C GLU A 175 -19.91 7.98 1.07
N GLU A 176 -18.77 7.86 0.37
CA GLU A 176 -18.19 6.57 0.04
C GLU A 176 -17.77 5.78 1.27
N LYS A 177 -17.01 6.43 2.16
CA LYS A 177 -16.54 5.82 3.41
C LYS A 177 -17.66 5.61 4.43
N GLY A 178 -18.81 6.27 4.27
CA GLY A 178 -19.92 6.20 5.22
C GLY A 178 -19.62 6.82 6.58
N ILE A 179 -18.66 7.75 6.66
CA ILE A 179 -18.25 8.45 7.90
C ILE A 179 -18.07 9.94 7.67
N SER A 180 -18.21 10.75 8.73
CA SER A 180 -17.91 12.18 8.66
C SER A 180 -16.41 12.44 8.67
N LEU A 181 -15.87 13.04 7.59
CA LEU A 181 -14.47 13.43 7.53
C LEU A 181 -14.10 14.56 8.50
N HIS A 182 -15.04 15.46 8.80
CA HIS A 182 -14.85 16.49 9.82
C HIS A 182 -14.82 15.92 11.25
N GLU A 183 -15.59 14.86 11.51
CA GLU A 183 -15.48 14.15 12.77
C GLU A 183 -14.14 13.41 12.88
N LEU A 184 -13.74 12.71 11.81
CA LEU A 184 -12.44 12.06 11.73
C LEU A 184 -11.29 13.06 11.97
N GLU A 185 -11.31 14.22 11.31
CA GLU A 185 -10.34 15.30 11.51
C GLU A 185 -10.23 15.70 12.99
N ARG A 186 -11.37 15.92 13.66
CA ARG A 186 -11.39 16.30 15.09
C ARG A 186 -10.82 15.20 15.99
N VAL A 187 -11.14 13.94 15.72
CA VAL A 187 -10.60 12.79 16.46
C VAL A 187 -9.09 12.69 16.25
N LEU A 188 -8.61 12.89 15.02
CA LEU A 188 -7.19 12.87 14.69
C LEU A 188 -6.42 14.03 15.34
N ASP A 189 -6.92 15.26 15.31
CA ASP A 189 -6.29 16.40 15.99
C ASP A 189 -6.24 16.19 17.51
N ALA A 190 -7.33 15.73 18.13
CA ALA A 190 -7.36 15.44 19.56
C ALA A 190 -6.36 14.33 19.93
N THR A 191 -6.28 13.26 19.13
CA THR A 191 -5.35 12.15 19.32
C THR A 191 -3.90 12.60 19.14
N SER A 192 -3.62 13.44 18.14
CA SER A 192 -2.30 14.03 17.92
C SER A 192 -1.85 14.88 19.10
N ARG A 193 -2.74 15.70 19.67
CA ARG A 193 -2.43 16.50 20.87
C ARG A 193 -2.19 15.62 22.09
N ALA A 194 -3.02 14.59 22.28
CA ALA A 194 -2.91 13.68 23.41
C ALA A 194 -1.63 12.82 23.36
N SER A 195 -1.12 12.52 22.16
CA SER A 195 0.10 11.73 21.95
C SER A 195 1.38 12.56 21.88
N ALA A 196 1.30 13.90 21.87
CA ALA A 196 2.44 14.79 21.67
C ALA A 196 3.59 14.54 22.67
N ASP A 197 3.28 14.45 23.96
CA ASP A 197 4.32 14.23 24.99
C ASP A 197 5.00 12.87 24.85
N ALA A 198 4.25 11.83 24.46
CA ALA A 198 4.81 10.50 24.23
C ALA A 198 5.70 10.50 22.99
N TYR A 199 5.23 11.12 21.90
CA TYR A 199 6.00 11.30 20.68
C TYR A 199 7.30 12.06 20.93
N GLU A 200 7.28 13.18 21.65
CA GLU A 200 8.50 13.97 21.92
C GLU A 200 9.55 13.20 22.73
N ARG A 201 9.13 12.39 23.71
CA ARG A 201 10.05 11.53 24.46
C ARG A 201 10.70 10.49 23.56
N LEU A 202 9.90 9.76 22.79
CA LEU A 202 10.38 8.72 21.88
C LEU A 202 11.26 9.33 20.77
N ARG A 203 10.86 10.46 20.21
CA ARG A 203 11.64 11.21 19.21
C ARG A 203 13.01 11.58 19.76
N GLY A 204 13.08 12.08 21.00
CA GLY A 204 14.34 12.44 21.65
C GLY A 204 15.31 11.26 21.76
N SER A 205 14.86 10.15 22.34
CA SER A 205 15.68 8.95 22.55
C SER A 205 16.08 8.28 21.24
N TRP A 206 15.10 8.04 20.35
CA TRP A 206 15.33 7.32 19.10
C TRP A 206 16.13 8.14 18.10
N PHE A 207 15.94 9.46 18.00
CA PHE A 207 16.77 10.26 17.08
C PHE A 207 18.24 10.28 17.52
N GLU A 208 18.52 10.33 18.82
CA GLU A 208 19.89 10.25 19.32
C GLU A 208 20.53 8.91 18.99
N LYS A 209 19.82 7.82 19.28
CA LYS A 209 20.27 6.46 19.04
C LYS A 209 20.47 6.16 17.56
N LEU A 210 19.57 6.63 16.70
CA LEU A 210 19.54 6.26 15.29
C LEU A 210 20.39 7.18 14.40
N LEU A 211 20.32 8.49 14.61
CA LEU A 211 20.95 9.48 13.72
C LEU A 211 22.29 9.98 14.25
N GLY A 212 22.58 9.75 15.54
CA GLY A 212 23.82 10.15 16.18
C GLY A 212 23.88 11.63 16.58
N PRO A 213 25.05 12.09 17.08
CA PRO A 213 25.22 13.43 17.64
C PRO A 213 25.33 14.53 16.58
N GLU A 214 25.62 14.19 15.32
CA GLU A 214 25.75 15.16 14.22
C GLU A 214 24.39 15.64 13.67
N ARG A 215 23.29 15.01 14.10
CA ARG A 215 21.95 15.33 13.61
C ARG A 215 21.54 16.76 13.94
N GLU A 216 20.72 17.34 13.08
CA GLU A 216 20.04 18.60 13.37
C GLU A 216 18.94 18.40 14.43
N ALA A 217 18.54 19.50 15.09
CA ALA A 217 17.45 19.46 16.07
C ALA A 217 16.12 18.98 15.45
N VAL A 218 15.90 19.33 14.18
CA VAL A 218 14.82 18.84 13.33
C VAL A 218 15.48 18.28 12.06
N PRO A 219 15.82 16.98 12.03
CA PRO A 219 16.41 16.34 10.86
C PRO A 219 15.47 16.44 9.65
N SER A 220 16.04 16.48 8.45
CA SER A 220 15.27 16.49 7.21
C SER A 220 14.50 15.16 7.02
N SER A 221 13.50 15.17 6.11
CA SER A 221 12.79 13.95 5.71
C SER A 221 13.68 12.93 4.98
N ASN A 222 14.90 13.30 4.59
CA ASN A 222 15.87 12.42 3.92
C ASN A 222 16.26 11.22 4.80
N HIS A 223 16.08 11.34 6.11
CA HIS A 223 16.39 10.27 7.06
C HIS A 223 15.20 9.37 7.40
N THR A 224 13.98 9.67 6.92
CA THR A 224 12.77 8.93 7.30
C THR A 224 12.88 7.43 6.99
N SER A 225 13.42 7.05 5.83
CA SER A 225 13.60 5.63 5.49
C SER A 225 14.62 4.93 6.38
N TYR A 226 15.68 5.63 6.79
CA TYR A 226 16.70 5.10 7.71
C TYR A 226 16.14 4.92 9.13
N LEU A 227 15.35 5.89 9.58
CA LEU A 227 14.64 5.85 10.86
C LEU A 227 13.60 4.73 10.88
N ARG A 228 12.74 4.65 9.87
CA ARG A 228 11.70 3.60 9.76
C ARG A 228 12.32 2.22 9.73
N ARG A 229 13.43 2.02 9.01
CA ARG A 229 14.17 0.75 8.98
C ARG A 229 14.79 0.40 10.34
N LEU A 230 14.94 1.37 11.24
CA LEU A 230 15.70 1.25 12.48
C LEU A 230 17.10 0.69 12.21
N SER A 231 17.76 1.26 11.18
CA SER A 231 18.97 0.70 10.56
C SER A 231 20.12 0.31 11.52
N PRO A 232 20.42 1.05 12.60
CA PRO A 232 21.41 0.64 13.60
C PRO A 232 21.09 -0.65 14.36
N LEU A 233 19.84 -1.13 14.30
CA LEU A 233 19.43 -2.40 14.91
C LEU A 233 19.51 -3.58 13.92
N ALA A 234 19.99 -3.38 12.69
CA ALA A 234 20.04 -4.43 11.66
C ALA A 234 20.92 -5.64 12.03
N ASP A 235 21.88 -5.48 12.94
CA ASP A 235 22.69 -6.59 13.47
C ASP A 235 21.88 -7.50 14.40
N THR A 236 20.89 -6.94 15.12
CA THR A 236 19.93 -7.70 15.93
C THR A 236 18.85 -8.30 15.02
N TYR A 237 18.23 -7.44 14.20
CA TYR A 237 17.13 -7.79 13.29
C TYR A 237 17.67 -8.05 11.89
N THR A 238 18.43 -9.14 11.75
CA THR A 238 19.06 -9.50 10.48
C THR A 238 18.02 -9.86 9.40
N LYS A 239 18.36 -9.67 8.12
CA LYS A 239 17.45 -9.97 7.00
C LYS A 239 17.15 -11.47 6.91
N GLU A 240 18.14 -12.31 7.21
CA GLU A 240 18.05 -13.77 7.12
C GLU A 240 17.05 -14.36 8.12
N ARG A 241 16.83 -13.65 9.23
CA ARG A 241 15.91 -14.08 10.29
C ARG A 241 14.50 -13.52 10.16
N SER A 242 14.28 -12.52 9.28
CA SER A 242 12.97 -11.87 9.10
C SER A 242 11.86 -12.89 8.80
N VAL A 243 11.99 -13.60 7.68
CA VAL A 243 10.99 -14.59 7.27
C VAL A 243 10.82 -15.72 8.30
N PRO A 244 11.89 -16.43 8.74
CA PRO A 244 11.73 -17.53 9.69
C PRO A 244 11.07 -17.14 11.02
N VAL A 245 11.41 -15.96 11.57
CA VAL A 245 10.84 -15.49 12.84
C VAL A 245 9.37 -15.12 12.66
N CYS A 246 9.00 -14.41 11.60
CA CYS A 246 7.61 -14.03 11.37
C CYS A 246 6.73 -15.25 11.09
N VAL A 247 7.22 -16.22 10.31
CA VAL A 247 6.51 -17.48 10.07
C VAL A 247 6.33 -18.28 11.35
N GLU A 248 7.36 -18.38 12.20
CA GLU A 248 7.23 -19.04 13.51
C GLU A 248 6.26 -18.30 14.44
N THR A 249 6.31 -16.96 14.43
CA THR A 249 5.37 -16.13 15.20
C THR A 249 3.93 -16.45 14.80
N LEU A 250 3.63 -16.50 13.51
CA LEU A 250 2.30 -16.85 12.99
C LEU A 250 1.89 -18.27 13.37
N ARG A 251 2.82 -19.23 13.30
CA ARG A 251 2.58 -20.63 13.69
C ARG A 251 2.21 -20.75 15.17
N LEU A 252 2.89 -20.03 16.05
CA LEU A 252 2.58 -19.99 17.49
C LEU A 252 1.20 -19.38 17.79
N LEU A 253 0.72 -18.48 16.92
CA LEU A 253 -0.65 -17.95 16.97
C LEU A 253 -1.69 -18.89 16.36
N GLY A 254 -1.26 -20.01 15.78
CA GLY A 254 -2.12 -21.01 15.15
C GLY A 254 -2.30 -20.87 13.64
N PHE A 255 -1.49 -20.02 12.98
CA PHE A 255 -1.55 -19.80 11.53
C PHE A 255 -0.31 -20.37 10.83
N ASP A 256 -0.49 -21.48 10.11
CA ASP A 256 0.55 -22.04 9.25
C ASP A 256 0.53 -21.35 7.87
N ILE A 257 0.99 -20.10 7.82
CA ILE A 257 0.89 -19.19 6.66
C ILE A 257 1.43 -19.81 5.36
N GLU A 258 2.43 -20.70 5.46
CA GLU A 258 3.05 -21.38 4.33
C GLU A 258 2.12 -22.43 3.69
N ASN A 259 1.13 -22.91 4.43
CA ASN A 259 0.22 -23.98 4.02
C ASN A 259 -1.26 -23.56 4.01
N ILE A 260 -1.58 -22.29 4.24
CA ILE A 260 -2.96 -21.78 4.11
C ILE A 260 -3.36 -21.78 2.63
N PRO A 261 -4.44 -22.50 2.25
CA PRO A 261 -4.93 -22.49 0.88
C PRO A 261 -5.21 -21.06 0.40
N GLY A 262 -4.73 -20.73 -0.80
CA GLY A 262 -4.92 -19.44 -1.44
C GLY A 262 -3.84 -18.39 -1.14
N ILE A 263 -3.03 -18.57 -0.09
CA ILE A 263 -1.89 -17.68 0.16
C ILE A 263 -0.68 -18.14 -0.66
N ARG A 264 -0.02 -17.20 -1.33
CA ARG A 264 1.21 -17.41 -2.10
C ARG A 264 2.30 -16.48 -1.58
N LEU A 265 3.40 -17.06 -1.13
CA LEU A 265 4.51 -16.29 -0.59
C LEU A 265 5.52 -15.99 -1.71
N ASP A 266 5.82 -14.70 -1.93
CA ASP A 266 6.95 -14.28 -2.76
C ASP A 266 8.01 -13.64 -1.86
N LEU A 267 8.97 -14.46 -1.44
CA LEU A 267 10.00 -14.12 -0.45
C LEU A 267 11.39 -13.95 -1.09
N ASP A 268 11.51 -14.21 -2.40
CA ASP A 268 12.79 -14.18 -3.09
C ASP A 268 13.34 -12.74 -3.18
N ASP A 269 14.66 -12.62 -3.11
CA ASP A 269 15.36 -11.36 -3.41
C ASP A 269 15.64 -11.27 -4.90
N ARG A 270 15.05 -10.27 -5.57
CA ARG A 270 15.31 -9.97 -6.98
C ARG A 270 15.73 -8.50 -7.10
N PRO A 271 16.73 -8.15 -7.95
CA PRO A 271 17.25 -6.79 -8.01
C PRO A 271 16.18 -5.70 -8.25
N GLN A 272 15.23 -5.98 -9.14
CA GLN A 272 14.17 -5.06 -9.53
C GLN A 272 12.92 -5.14 -8.63
N LYS A 273 12.84 -6.13 -7.72
CA LYS A 273 11.70 -6.27 -6.80
C LYS A 273 11.66 -5.10 -5.83
N SER A 274 10.48 -4.52 -5.68
CA SER A 274 10.24 -3.46 -4.71
C SER A 274 10.61 -3.94 -3.31
N PRO A 275 11.37 -3.14 -2.52
CA PRO A 275 11.72 -3.50 -1.15
C PRO A 275 10.56 -3.35 -0.17
N ARG A 276 9.45 -2.71 -0.59
CA ARG A 276 8.28 -2.53 0.25
C ARG A 276 7.39 -3.78 0.19
N ALA A 277 7.22 -4.43 1.34
CA ALA A 277 6.27 -5.52 1.50
C ALA A 277 4.85 -5.09 1.08
N CYS A 278 4.05 -6.05 0.60
CA CYS A 278 2.64 -5.84 0.30
C CYS A 278 1.88 -7.16 0.20
N VAL A 279 0.57 -7.06 0.33
CA VAL A 279 -0.38 -8.06 -0.16
C VAL A 279 -1.03 -7.63 -1.47
N ILE A 280 -1.10 -8.56 -2.42
CA ILE A 280 -1.91 -8.44 -3.64
C ILE A 280 -2.96 -9.55 -3.63
N ALA A 281 -4.20 -9.19 -3.31
CA ALA A 281 -5.35 -10.11 -3.34
C ALA A 281 -5.92 -10.18 -4.77
N SER A 282 -5.33 -11.00 -5.64
CA SER A 282 -5.73 -11.08 -7.06
C SER A 282 -7.11 -11.72 -7.24
N ASP A 283 -7.43 -12.77 -6.48
CA ASP A 283 -8.76 -13.38 -6.42
C ASP A 283 -9.04 -13.96 -5.02
N PRO A 284 -9.34 -13.12 -4.01
CA PRO A 284 -9.58 -13.60 -2.65
C PRO A 284 -10.86 -14.45 -2.57
N PRO A 285 -10.86 -15.56 -1.81
CA PRO A 285 -9.77 -16.06 -0.97
C PRO A 285 -8.78 -16.99 -1.69
N GLY A 286 -9.02 -17.33 -2.96
CA GLY A 286 -8.28 -18.38 -3.69
C GLY A 286 -6.88 -17.98 -4.16
N GLU A 287 -6.58 -16.69 -4.24
CA GLU A 287 -5.29 -16.17 -4.69
C GLU A 287 -4.95 -14.83 -4.02
N VAL A 288 -4.05 -14.91 -3.03
CA VAL A 288 -3.55 -13.80 -2.23
C VAL A 288 -2.04 -13.90 -2.12
N HIS A 289 -1.33 -12.97 -2.74
CA HIS A 289 0.13 -12.94 -2.74
C HIS A 289 0.64 -12.09 -1.58
N LEU A 290 1.39 -12.70 -0.66
CA LEU A 290 2.18 -11.98 0.35
C LEU A 290 3.60 -11.84 -0.19
N ILE A 291 3.98 -10.60 -0.46
CA ILE A 291 5.24 -10.27 -1.12
C ILE A 291 6.10 -9.51 -0.12
N THR A 292 7.30 -9.99 0.12
CA THR A 292 8.30 -9.27 0.91
C THR A 292 9.68 -9.41 0.31
N ARG A 293 10.55 -8.42 0.58
CA ARG A 293 11.96 -8.44 0.22
C ARG A 293 12.73 -7.86 1.39
N ALA A 294 13.21 -8.74 2.27
CA ALA A 294 13.92 -8.34 3.47
C ALA A 294 15.23 -7.59 3.14
N GLN A 295 15.43 -6.43 3.76
CA GLN A 295 16.63 -5.60 3.71
C GLN A 295 17.40 -5.58 5.04
N GLY A 296 16.86 -6.18 6.11
CA GLY A 296 17.32 -6.12 7.49
C GLY A 296 16.78 -4.89 8.23
N GLY A 297 16.72 -4.98 9.56
CA GLY A 297 16.08 -4.00 10.45
C GLY A 297 14.75 -4.51 10.98
N LEU A 298 14.29 -3.96 12.12
CA LEU A 298 13.03 -4.37 12.76
C LEU A 298 11.80 -4.13 11.84
N HIS A 299 11.87 -3.10 11.01
CA HIS A 299 10.84 -2.78 10.02
C HIS A 299 10.44 -3.95 9.14
N ASP A 300 11.37 -4.82 8.73
CA ASP A 300 11.03 -5.95 7.87
C ASP A 300 10.12 -6.95 8.57
N TYR A 301 10.28 -7.11 9.88
CA TYR A 301 9.48 -8.01 10.69
C TYR A 301 8.10 -7.41 10.93
N GLN A 302 8.06 -6.12 11.28
CA GLN A 302 6.82 -5.33 11.42
C GLN A 302 6.02 -5.37 10.11
N ALA A 303 6.66 -5.04 8.99
CA ALA A 303 6.04 -5.04 7.67
C ALA A 303 5.59 -6.45 7.27
N PHE A 304 6.38 -7.50 7.49
CA PHE A 304 5.92 -8.86 7.20
C PHE A 304 4.68 -9.21 8.00
N LEU A 305 4.66 -8.95 9.32
CA LEU A 305 3.52 -9.26 10.18
C LEU A 305 2.28 -8.43 9.82
N HIS A 306 2.47 -7.16 9.46
CA HIS A 306 1.43 -6.29 8.91
C HIS A 306 0.81 -6.90 7.65
N GLU A 307 1.64 -7.25 6.66
CA GLU A 307 1.17 -7.89 5.41
C GLU A 307 0.58 -9.28 5.67
N ALA A 308 1.08 -10.04 6.65
CA ALA A 308 0.46 -11.30 7.05
C ALA A 308 -0.96 -11.11 7.57
N GLY A 309 -1.25 -10.02 8.30
CA GLY A 309 -2.61 -9.68 8.70
C GLY A 309 -3.53 -9.41 7.52
N HIS A 310 -3.06 -8.68 6.50
CA HIS A 310 -3.81 -8.52 5.24
C HIS A 310 -4.03 -9.86 4.53
N ALA A 311 -3.00 -10.70 4.46
CA ALA A 311 -3.07 -11.99 3.76
C ALA A 311 -4.08 -12.93 4.44
N LEU A 312 -4.03 -13.01 5.78
CA LEU A 312 -4.97 -13.78 6.59
C LEU A 312 -6.41 -13.25 6.46
N HIS A 313 -6.60 -11.93 6.42
CA HIS A 313 -7.90 -11.32 6.16
C HIS A 313 -8.48 -11.73 4.81
N TYR A 314 -7.71 -11.56 3.73
CA TYR A 314 -8.20 -11.83 2.38
C TYR A 314 -8.37 -13.34 2.09
N ALA A 315 -7.45 -14.19 2.56
CA ALA A 315 -7.55 -15.64 2.41
C ALA A 315 -8.58 -16.27 3.36
N GLY A 316 -8.89 -15.61 4.47
CA GLY A 316 -9.91 -16.04 5.43
C GLY A 316 -11.34 -15.65 5.04
N CYS A 317 -11.55 -14.90 3.95
CA CYS A 317 -12.90 -14.49 3.56
C CYS A 317 -13.73 -15.69 3.04
N ASN A 318 -15.05 -15.68 3.29
CA ASN A 318 -15.91 -16.79 2.87
C ASN A 318 -15.98 -16.86 1.32
N PRO A 319 -15.57 -17.98 0.68
CA PRO A 319 -15.60 -18.12 -0.78
C PRO A 319 -17.02 -18.10 -1.38
N GLU A 320 -18.06 -18.32 -0.58
CA GLU A 320 -19.47 -18.24 -1.04
C GLU A 320 -19.98 -16.79 -1.15
N LEU A 321 -19.25 -15.81 -0.63
CA LEU A 321 -19.61 -14.40 -0.80
C LEU A 321 -19.48 -13.98 -2.28
N PRO A 322 -20.37 -13.09 -2.77
CA PRO A 322 -20.18 -12.38 -4.02
C PRO A 322 -18.79 -11.74 -4.11
N TYR A 323 -18.22 -11.72 -5.30
CA TYR A 323 -16.89 -11.16 -5.53
C TYR A 323 -16.75 -9.74 -4.98
N THR A 324 -17.82 -8.93 -5.14
CA THR A 324 -17.94 -7.58 -4.57
C THR A 324 -17.58 -7.53 -3.10
N PHE A 325 -18.08 -8.45 -2.26
CA PHE A 325 -17.81 -8.43 -0.82
C PHE A 325 -16.47 -9.04 -0.43
N ARG A 326 -15.84 -9.81 -1.33
CA ARG A 326 -14.50 -10.36 -1.11
C ARG A 326 -13.40 -9.36 -1.47
N ARG A 327 -13.64 -8.50 -2.46
CA ARG A 327 -12.61 -7.66 -3.08
C ARG A 327 -12.87 -6.16 -3.06
N LEU A 328 -14.13 -5.72 -3.19
CA LEU A 328 -14.47 -4.31 -3.31
C LEU A 328 -14.87 -3.77 -1.94
N SER A 329 -14.10 -2.82 -1.43
CA SER A 329 -14.37 -2.18 -0.14
C SER A 329 -14.61 -0.69 -0.35
N ARG A 330 -15.51 -0.11 0.45
CA ARG A 330 -15.70 1.35 0.55
C ARG A 330 -14.45 2.07 1.04
N ASP A 331 -13.71 1.41 1.91
CA ASP A 331 -12.40 1.83 2.39
C ASP A 331 -11.58 0.61 2.82
N HIS A 332 -10.31 0.86 3.17
CA HIS A 332 -9.39 -0.18 3.60
C HIS A 332 -9.29 -0.32 5.13
N ALA A 333 -10.10 0.38 5.93
CA ALA A 333 -9.98 0.37 7.38
C ALA A 333 -10.16 -1.04 7.97
N LEU A 334 -11.09 -1.84 7.43
CA LEU A 334 -11.28 -3.21 7.89
C LEU A 334 -10.02 -4.06 7.71
N THR A 335 -9.39 -4.01 6.53
CA THR A 335 -8.19 -4.81 6.28
C THR A 335 -6.99 -4.30 7.09
N GLU A 336 -6.90 -2.98 7.31
CA GLU A 336 -5.90 -2.37 8.19
C GLU A 336 -6.05 -2.78 9.66
N ILE A 337 -7.28 -3.06 10.13
CA ILE A 337 -7.47 -3.61 11.49
C ILE A 337 -6.75 -4.95 11.62
N TYR A 338 -6.89 -5.85 10.64
CA TYR A 338 -6.21 -7.15 10.68
C TYR A 338 -4.69 -7.01 10.58
N SER A 339 -4.19 -6.12 9.72
CA SER A 339 -2.75 -5.88 9.60
C SER A 339 -2.16 -5.34 10.91
N TYR A 340 -2.77 -4.33 11.52
CA TYR A 340 -2.30 -3.79 12.80
C TYR A 340 -2.41 -4.77 13.97
N ILE A 341 -3.44 -5.61 14.02
CA ILE A 341 -3.56 -6.64 15.07
C ILE A 341 -2.38 -7.61 15.03
N VAL A 342 -2.00 -8.07 13.83
CA VAL A 342 -0.89 -9.03 13.67
C VAL A 342 0.46 -8.33 13.83
N GLU A 343 0.63 -7.12 13.30
CA GLU A 343 1.83 -6.31 13.49
C GLU A 343 2.11 -6.01 14.97
N ALA A 344 1.07 -5.76 15.78
CA ALA A 344 1.20 -5.35 17.19
C ALA A 344 2.04 -6.33 18.04
N ILE A 345 2.11 -7.61 17.66
CA ILE A 345 2.94 -8.61 18.34
C ILE A 345 4.43 -8.22 18.35
N SER A 346 4.90 -7.57 17.29
CA SER A 346 6.27 -7.06 17.22
C SER A 346 6.58 -5.94 18.22
N ARG A 347 5.55 -5.40 18.89
CA ARG A 347 5.66 -4.38 19.94
C ARG A 347 5.63 -4.99 21.34
N GLU A 348 5.58 -6.31 21.47
CA GLU A 348 5.63 -6.99 22.76
C GLU A 348 7.08 -7.25 23.19
N PRO A 349 7.54 -6.78 24.36
CA PRO A 349 8.89 -7.05 24.84
C PRO A 349 9.21 -8.56 24.89
N ALA A 350 8.23 -9.40 25.21
CA ALA A 350 8.42 -10.84 25.24
C ALA A 350 8.78 -11.43 23.86
N TRP A 351 8.24 -10.88 22.76
CA TRP A 351 8.57 -11.30 21.41
C TRP A 351 10.03 -11.01 21.07
N HIS A 352 10.53 -9.84 21.49
CA HIS A 352 11.92 -9.44 21.33
C HIS A 352 12.88 -10.33 22.14
N ALA A 353 12.54 -10.63 23.39
CA ALA A 353 13.35 -11.50 24.25
C ALA A 353 13.41 -12.94 23.71
N GLU A 354 12.26 -13.49 23.30
CA GLU A 354 12.13 -14.86 22.78
C GLU A 354 12.93 -15.05 21.49
N HIS A 355 12.72 -14.17 20.50
CA HIS A 355 13.29 -14.39 19.18
C HIS A 355 14.70 -13.82 19.02
N PHE A 356 15.13 -12.85 19.82
CA PHE A 356 16.43 -12.19 19.62
C PHE A 356 17.37 -12.30 20.81
N GLY A 357 16.97 -13.01 21.88
CA GLY A 357 17.82 -13.23 23.06
C GLY A 357 18.18 -11.94 23.80
N LEU A 358 17.35 -10.91 23.65
CA LEU A 358 17.54 -9.62 24.29
C LEU A 358 17.25 -9.72 25.79
N SER A 359 18.00 -8.96 26.60
CA SER A 359 17.65 -8.80 28.01
C SER A 359 16.27 -8.15 28.16
N GLY A 360 15.61 -8.31 29.31
CA GLY A 360 14.30 -7.69 29.53
C GLY A 360 14.29 -6.17 29.33
N GLU A 361 15.40 -5.50 29.66
CA GLU A 361 15.58 -4.06 29.43
C GLU A 361 15.73 -3.72 27.95
N GLN A 362 16.59 -4.43 27.22
CA GLN A 362 16.78 -4.24 25.77
C GLN A 362 15.52 -4.57 24.97
N ALA A 363 14.79 -5.60 25.40
CA ALA A 363 13.55 -6.03 24.78
C ALA A 363 12.43 -5.01 25.01
N ALA A 364 12.33 -4.45 26.22
CA ALA A 364 11.39 -3.37 26.51
C ALA A 364 11.72 -2.10 25.71
N GLU A 365 13.00 -1.74 25.61
CA GLU A 365 13.45 -0.60 24.81
C GLU A 365 13.11 -0.80 23.32
N ASN A 366 13.46 -1.93 22.72
CA ASN A 366 13.21 -2.18 21.30
C ASN A 366 11.71 -2.36 20.97
N ALA A 367 10.87 -2.70 21.95
CA ALA A 367 9.42 -2.74 21.79
C ALA A 367 8.79 -1.34 21.64
N GLU A 368 9.50 -0.28 22.04
CA GLU A 368 9.08 1.12 21.83
C GLU A 368 9.45 1.66 20.44
N ALA A 369 10.17 0.86 19.63
CA ALA A 369 10.67 1.22 18.30
C ALA A 369 9.62 0.96 17.21
#